data_AF-A0A9N9EIT8-F1
#
_entry.id   AF-A0A9N9EIT8-F1
#
_cell.length_a   1.000
_cell.length_b   1.000
_cell.length_c   1.000
_cell.angle_alpha   90.00
_cell.angle_beta   90.00
_cell.angle_gamma   90.00
#
_symmetry.space_group_name_H-M   'P 1'
#
loop_
_entity.id
_entity.type
_entity.pdbx_description
1 polymer ?
#
loop_
_entity_poly.entity_id
_entity_poly.type
_entity_poly.pdbx_seq_one_letter_code
_entity_poly.pdbx_strand_id
1 'polypeptide(L)' 'GDDIHVKLPISFLDAILGSSVEVITLEGVEKVSVPAGTQN' A
#
# COMPACT_ATOMS: atom_id res chain seq x y z
N GLY A 1 -16.13 -9.31 -13.27
CA GLY A 1 -15.71 -7.90 -13.24
C GLY A 1 -15.70 -7.57 -11.78
N ASP A 2 -14.56 -7.82 -11.15
CA ASP A 2 -14.47 -8.08 -9.69
C ASP A 2 -13.29 -7.31 -9.07
N ASP A 3 -12.71 -6.37 -9.81
CA ASP A 3 -11.55 -5.60 -9.38
C ASP A 3 -11.95 -4.37 -8.55
N ILE A 4 -11.29 -4.20 -7.41
CA ILE A 4 -11.45 -3.04 -6.53
C ILE A 4 -10.20 -2.16 -6.62
N HIS A 5 -10.40 -0.88 -6.89
CA HIS A 5 -9.32 0.10 -6.98
C HIS A 5 -9.41 1.08 -5.82
N VAL A 6 -8.34 1.17 -5.03
CA VAL A 6 -8.23 2.10 -3.90
C VAL A 6 -6.95 2.92 -4.03
N LYS A 7 -6.97 4.14 -3.48
CA LYS A 7 -5.78 4.99 -3.37
C LYS A 7 -5.31 4.99 -1.93
N LEU A 8 -4.11 4.48 -1.70
CA LEU A 8 -3.47 4.49 -0.40
C LEU A 8 -2.37 5.55 -0.38
N PRO A 9 -2.58 6.70 0.28
CA PRO A 9 -1.52 7.69 0.43
C PRO A 9 -0.42 7.13 1.35
N ILE A 10 0.82 7.12 0.86
CA ILE A 10 2.01 6.76 1.63
C ILE A 10 2.91 7.98 1.80
N SER A 11 3.67 8.02 2.89
CA SER A 11 4.62 9.13 3.09
C SER A 11 5.80 8.99 2.13
N PHE A 12 6.43 10.13 1.81
CA PHE A 12 7.62 10.14 0.96
C PHE A 12 8.78 9.32 1.55
N LEU A 13 8.95 9.36 2.89
CA LEU A 13 9.95 8.54 3.57
C LEU A 13 9.66 7.04 3.43
N ASP A 14 8.40 6.63 3.60
CA ASP A 14 8.00 5.23 3.47
C ASP A 14 8.23 4.71 2.05
N ALA A 15 7.96 5.54 1.04
CA ALA A 15 8.24 5.21 -0.36
C ALA A 15 9.74 5.04 -0.64
N ILE A 16 10.59 5.88 -0.03
CA ILE A 16 12.05 5.81 -0.18
C ILE A 16 12.63 4.59 0.53
N LEU A 17 12.30 4.40 1.81
CA LEU A 17 12.92 3.38 2.66
C LEU A 17 12.29 2.00 2.49
N GLY A 18 11.09 1.94 1.93
CA GLY A 18 10.24 0.77 1.92
C GLY A 18 9.47 0.66 3.25
N SER A 19 8.24 0.16 3.18
CA SER A 19 7.35 0.07 4.34
C SER A 19 6.38 -1.10 4.21
N SER A 20 5.75 -1.49 5.31
CA SER A 20 4.61 -2.41 5.29
C SER A 20 3.39 -1.66 5.79
N VAL A 21 2.38 -1.59 4.93
CA VAL A 21 1.16 -0.82 5.18
C VAL A 21 -0.02 -1.76 5.29
N GLU A 22 -0.93 -1.45 6.21
CA GLU A 22 -2.16 -2.21 6.40
C GLU A 22 -3.26 -1.62 5.52
N VAL A 23 -3.92 -2.47 4.74
CA VAL A 23 -5.01 -2.12 3.83
C VAL A 23 -6.27 -2.85 4.28
N ILE A 24 -7.35 -2.11 4.49
CA ILE A 24 -8.66 -2.67 4.82
C ILE A 24 -9.31 -3.11 3.49
N THR A 25 -9.45 -4.42 3.30
CA THR A 25 -10.12 -5.06 2.17
C THR A 25 -11.53 -5.51 2.58
N LEU A 26 -12.27 -6.12 1.63
CA LEU A 26 -13.60 -6.68 1.92
C LEU A 26 -13.54 -7.91 2.85
N GLU A 27 -12.44 -8.69 2.80
CA GLU A 27 -12.26 -9.86 3.67
C GLU A 27 -11.59 -9.54 5.01
N GLY A 28 -11.01 -8.35 5.19
CA GLY A 28 -10.36 -7.96 6.45
C GLY A 28 -9.18 -7.01 6.26
N VAL A 29 -8.24 -7.01 7.20
CA VAL A 29 -7.01 -6.21 7.08
C VAL A 29 -5.91 -7.07 6.48
N GLU A 30 -5.35 -6.63 5.36
CA GLU A 30 -4.18 -7.23 4.72
C GLU A 30 -2.94 -6.35 4.90
N LYS A 31 -1.75 -6.97 4.92
CA LYS A 31 -0.47 -6.27 4.92
C LYS A 31 0.14 -6.27 3.54
N VAL A 32 0.30 -5.08 2.98
CA VAL A 32 0.97 -4.85 1.70
C VAL A 32 2.38 -4.37 1.95
N SER A 33 3.36 -4.96 1.25
CA SER A 33 4.75 -4.49 1.29
C SER A 33 4.99 -3.50 0.17
N VAL A 34 5.47 -2.31 0.53
CA VAL A 34 5.93 -1.27 -0.39
C VAL A 34 7.45 -1.37 -0.49
N PRO A 35 8.00 -1.70 -1.67
CA PRO A 35 9.45 -1.73 -1.87
C PRO A 35 10.09 -0.35 -1.70
N ALA A 36 11.34 -0.34 -1.26
CA ALA A 36 12.14 0.88 -1.22
C ALA A 36 12.33 1.47 -2.62
N GLY A 37 12.30 2.80 -2.72
CA GLY A 37 12.44 3.52 -3.99
C GLY A 37 11.18 3.51 -4.85
N THR A 38 10.01 3.24 -4.28
CA THR A 38 8.73 3.29 -5.01
C THR A 38 8.43 4.73 -5.46
N GLN A 39 8.03 4.91 -6.72
CA GLN A 39 7.75 6.21 -7.33
C GLN A 39 6.24 6.41 -7.51
N ASN A 40 5.82 7.69 -7.50
CA ASN A 40 4.43 8.14 -7.68
C ASN A 40 4.06 8.31 -9.15
#